data_AF-A0A8M1RTP7-F1
#
_entry.id   AF-A0A8M1RTP7-F1
#
_cell.length_a   1.000
_cell.length_b   1.000
_cell.length_c   1.000
_cell.angle_alpha   90.00
_cell.angle_beta   90.00
_cell.angle_gamma   90.00
#
_symmetry.space_group_name_H-M   'P 1'
#
loop_
_entity.id
_entity.type
_entity.pdbx_description
1 polymer ?
#
loop_
_entity_poly.entity_id
_entity_poly.type
_entity_poly.pdbx_seq_one_letter_code
_entity_poly.pdbx_strand_id
1 'polypeptide(L)'
;MYDQDEDIQYDEDDDEITPDLWQEACWIVISSYFDEKGLVRQQLDSFDEFIQMSVQRIVEDAPPIDLQAEAQHTSGEVEEPPRYLLKFEQIYLSKPTHWERDGAPSPMMPNEARLRNLTYSAPLYVDITKTIIKDGEEQQQTQHQKTFIGKIPIMLRSTYCLLSGLTDRDLCELNECPLDPGGYFIINGSEKVLIAQEKMATNTVYVFAKKDSKYAYTGECRSCLENSSRPTSTIWVSMMARGGQVVLVSILMGKNQK
;
A
#
# COMPACT_ATOMS: atom_id res chain seq x y z
N MET A 1 42.40 57.08 34.57
CA MET A 1 42.71 55.65 34.41
C MET A 1 41.62 55.14 33.50
N TYR A 2 41.98 54.74 32.28
CA TYR A 2 41.02 54.14 31.36
C TYR A 2 40.97 52.66 31.76
N ASP A 3 39.96 52.29 32.52
CA ASP A 3 39.73 50.89 32.86
C ASP A 3 39.36 50.19 31.56
N GLN A 4 40.22 49.22 31.21
CA GLN A 4 40.13 48.41 30.01
C GLN A 4 38.77 47.74 29.96
N ASP A 5 38.15 47.83 28.79
CA ASP A 5 36.99 47.05 28.40
C ASP A 5 37.24 45.58 28.78
N GLU A 6 36.59 45.12 29.86
CA GLU A 6 36.45 43.70 30.13
C GLU A 6 35.57 43.16 29.01
N ASP A 7 36.22 42.56 28.00
CA ASP A 7 35.57 41.72 27.01
C ASP A 7 34.82 40.62 27.77
N ILE A 8 33.53 40.87 28.00
CA ILE A 8 32.59 39.88 28.49
C ILE A 8 32.54 38.79 27.42
N GLN A 9 33.34 37.75 27.61
CA GLN A 9 33.18 36.48 26.90
C GLN A 9 31.78 35.97 27.24
N TYR A 10 30.86 36.13 26.29
CA TYR A 10 29.66 35.32 26.26
C TYR A 10 30.13 33.89 25.98
N ASP A 11 30.22 33.08 27.02
CA ASP A 11 30.32 31.63 26.89
C ASP A 11 29.02 31.14 26.23
N GLU A 12 28.99 31.09 24.89
CA GLU A 12 27.89 30.55 24.08
C GLU A 12 27.75 29.01 24.21
N ASP A 13 28.53 28.36 25.08
CA ASP A 13 28.66 26.90 25.15
C ASP A 13 27.86 26.23 26.29
N ASP A 14 27.03 26.94 27.07
CA ASP A 14 26.26 26.34 28.19
C ASP A 14 24.80 25.95 27.84
N ASP A 15 24.37 26.16 26.59
CA ASP A 15 23.04 25.77 26.09
C ASP A 15 23.03 24.41 25.36
N GLU A 16 24.13 23.63 25.42
CA GLU A 16 24.19 22.34 24.73
C GLU A 16 23.38 21.25 25.48
N ILE A 17 22.28 20.81 24.87
CA ILE A 17 21.44 19.73 25.42
C ILE A 17 22.27 18.45 25.51
N THR A 18 22.46 17.94 26.72
CA THR A 18 23.14 16.66 26.93
C THR A 18 22.42 15.51 26.18
N PRO A 19 23.14 14.49 25.68
CA PRO A 19 22.51 13.37 24.96
C PRO A 19 21.39 12.67 25.74
N ASP A 20 21.52 12.58 27.07
CA ASP A 20 20.51 11.98 27.95
C ASP A 20 19.24 12.85 27.99
N LEU A 21 19.40 14.17 28.19
CA LEU A 21 18.29 15.12 28.18
C LEU A 21 17.58 15.16 26.82
N TRP A 22 18.34 15.05 25.73
CA TRP A 22 17.80 14.96 24.37
C TRP A 22 16.94 13.70 24.19
N GLN A 23 17.40 12.56 24.69
CA GLN A 23 16.66 11.31 24.62
C GLN A 23 15.34 11.38 25.41
N GLU A 24 15.35 11.96 26.61
CA GLU A 24 14.14 12.19 27.41
C GLU A 24 13.16 13.13 26.69
N ALA A 25 13.65 14.24 26.13
CA ALA A 25 12.83 15.17 25.35
C ALA A 25 12.17 14.48 24.14
N CYS A 26 12.91 13.62 23.44
CA CYS A 26 12.37 12.82 22.34
C CYS A 26 11.23 11.90 22.80
N TRP A 27 11.36 11.22 23.94
CA TRP A 27 10.30 10.37 24.48
C TRP A 27 9.06 11.16 24.92
N ILE A 28 9.22 12.38 25.43
CA ILE A 28 8.09 13.26 25.76
C ILE A 28 7.29 13.62 24.50
N VAL A 29 7.98 13.95 23.40
CA VAL A 29 7.33 14.25 22.10
C VAL A 29 6.66 13.02 21.50
N ILE A 30 7.31 11.84 21.58
CA ILE A 30 6.73 10.58 21.10
C ILE A 30 5.48 10.20 21.91
N SER A 31 5.54 10.35 23.23
CA SER A 31 4.40 10.02 24.11
C SER A 31 3.22 10.94 23.84
N SER A 32 3.45 12.26 23.70
CA SER A 32 2.37 13.21 23.40
C SER A 32 1.72 12.93 22.03
N TYR A 33 2.50 12.51 21.04
CA TYR A 33 1.96 12.07 19.75
C TYR A 33 1.02 10.86 19.89
N PHE A 34 1.41 9.84 20.67
CA PHE A 34 0.57 8.65 20.88
C PHE A 34 -0.63 8.90 21.79
N ASP A 35 -0.53 9.81 22.75
CA ASP A 35 -1.67 10.22 23.58
C ASP A 35 -2.73 10.94 22.72
N GLU A 36 -2.31 11.74 21.73
CA GLU A 36 -3.23 12.46 20.84
C GLU A 36 -3.81 11.55 19.74
N LYS A 37 -2.95 10.75 19.07
CA LYS A 37 -3.33 10.00 17.87
C LYS A 37 -3.70 8.55 18.14
N GLY A 38 -3.16 7.95 19.20
CA GLY A 38 -3.24 6.52 19.47
C GLY A 38 -2.19 5.70 18.71
N LEU A 39 -1.99 4.46 19.16
CA LEU A 39 -0.94 3.55 18.67
C LEU A 39 -1.20 2.95 17.27
N VAL A 40 -2.44 2.97 16.80
CA VAL A 40 -2.87 2.29 15.56
C VAL A 40 -3.35 3.25 14.48
N ARG A 41 -3.24 4.56 14.71
CA ARG A 41 -3.74 5.60 13.81
C ARG A 41 -3.18 5.47 12.39
N GLN A 42 -1.88 5.25 12.31
CA GLN A 42 -1.15 5.05 11.05
C GLN A 42 -1.69 3.86 10.25
N GLN A 43 -2.13 2.79 10.91
CA GLN A 43 -2.71 1.62 10.22
C GLN A 43 -4.12 1.91 9.73
N LEU A 44 -4.94 2.58 10.55
CA LEU A 44 -6.30 2.95 10.19
C LEU A 44 -6.31 3.96 9.03
N ASP A 45 -5.51 5.01 9.12
CA ASP A 45 -5.43 6.05 8.09
C ASP A 45 -4.88 5.49 6.78
N SER A 46 -3.83 4.67 6.84
CA SER A 46 -3.28 4.01 5.65
C SER A 46 -4.27 3.05 5.01
N PHE A 47 -5.02 2.30 5.82
CA PHE A 47 -6.04 1.39 5.30
C PHE A 47 -7.21 2.17 4.67
N ASP A 48 -7.70 3.22 5.35
CA ASP A 48 -8.80 4.03 4.86
C ASP A 48 -8.45 4.77 3.55
N GLU A 49 -7.24 5.31 3.42
CA GLU A 49 -6.74 5.84 2.13
C GLU A 49 -6.76 4.73 1.07
N PHE A 50 -6.26 3.54 1.44
CA PHE A 50 -6.14 2.43 0.51
C PHE A 50 -7.50 2.03 -0.07
N ILE A 51 -8.48 1.76 0.78
CA ILE A 51 -9.81 1.30 0.37
C ILE A 51 -10.68 2.41 -0.25
N GLN A 52 -10.46 3.69 0.10
CA GLN A 52 -11.26 4.80 -0.45
C GLN A 52 -10.70 5.33 -1.77
N MET A 53 -9.38 5.32 -1.97
CA MET A 53 -8.74 5.94 -3.14
C MET A 53 -7.86 4.94 -3.90
N SER A 54 -6.93 4.27 -3.23
CA SER A 54 -5.92 3.46 -3.93
C SER A 54 -6.50 2.25 -4.67
N VAL A 55 -7.52 1.55 -4.15
CA VAL A 55 -8.14 0.43 -4.88
C VAL A 55 -8.73 0.88 -6.21
N GLN A 56 -9.37 2.05 -6.27
CA GLN A 56 -9.93 2.60 -7.50
C GLN A 56 -8.81 2.96 -8.50
N ARG A 57 -7.74 3.61 -8.01
CA ARG A 57 -6.56 3.93 -8.85
C ARG A 57 -5.90 2.67 -9.43
N ILE A 58 -5.80 1.60 -8.64
CA ILE A 58 -5.26 0.31 -9.10
C ILE A 58 -6.09 -0.24 -10.27
N VAL A 59 -7.41 -0.13 -10.19
CA VAL A 59 -8.32 -0.58 -11.25
C VAL A 59 -8.19 0.29 -12.50
N GLU A 60 -8.06 1.60 -12.35
CA GLU A 60 -7.87 2.54 -13.47
C GLU A 60 -6.53 2.35 -14.21
N ASP A 61 -5.46 2.05 -13.45
CA ASP A 61 -4.12 1.79 -13.98
C ASP A 61 -3.98 0.41 -14.64
N ALA A 62 -4.90 -0.52 -14.35
CA ALA A 62 -4.83 -1.87 -14.87
C ALA A 62 -5.14 -1.90 -16.38
N PRO A 63 -4.31 -2.56 -17.20
CA PRO A 63 -4.63 -2.73 -18.61
C PRO A 63 -5.89 -3.61 -18.77
N PRO A 64 -6.65 -3.44 -19.87
CA PRO A 64 -7.73 -4.36 -20.19
C PRO A 64 -7.22 -5.80 -20.28
N ILE A 65 -8.01 -6.74 -19.77
CA ILE A 65 -7.75 -8.17 -19.95
C ILE A 65 -8.05 -8.50 -21.40
N ASP A 66 -7.05 -9.01 -22.11
CA ASP A 66 -7.13 -9.35 -23.53
C ASP A 66 -7.11 -10.86 -23.72
N LEU A 67 -8.20 -11.40 -24.25
CA LEU A 67 -8.40 -12.83 -24.44
C LEU A 67 -8.70 -13.11 -25.91
N GLN A 68 -7.88 -13.93 -26.55
CA GLN A 68 -8.14 -14.47 -27.89
C GLN A 68 -7.76 -15.94 -27.88
N ALA A 69 -8.65 -16.80 -28.38
CA ALA A 69 -8.34 -18.22 -28.52
C ALA A 69 -7.32 -18.44 -29.66
N GLU A 70 -6.70 -19.61 -29.69
CA GLU A 70 -5.88 -20.01 -30.84
C GLU A 70 -6.78 -20.42 -32.01
N ALA A 71 -6.35 -20.10 -33.24
CA ALA A 71 -7.07 -20.51 -34.44
C ALA A 71 -7.02 -22.05 -34.60
N GLN A 72 -8.16 -22.67 -34.92
CA GLN A 72 -8.23 -24.10 -35.20
C GLN A 72 -8.04 -24.35 -36.71
N HIS A 73 -7.06 -25.17 -37.07
CA HIS A 73 -6.71 -25.45 -38.48
C HIS A 73 -7.32 -26.74 -39.05
N THR A 74 -8.36 -27.29 -38.41
CA THR A 74 -8.84 -28.66 -38.69
C THR A 74 -9.60 -28.78 -40.02
N SER A 75 -10.26 -27.74 -40.52
CA SER A 75 -11.19 -27.81 -41.66
C SER A 75 -10.73 -27.11 -42.94
N GLY A 76 -9.48 -26.62 -43.00
CA GLY A 76 -8.94 -25.94 -44.20
C GLY A 76 -9.41 -24.49 -44.40
N GLU A 77 -10.48 -24.07 -43.72
CA GLU A 77 -10.85 -22.67 -43.54
C GLU A 77 -10.20 -22.14 -42.25
N VAL A 78 -9.45 -21.04 -42.35
CA VAL A 78 -8.86 -20.38 -41.17
C VAL A 78 -9.92 -19.45 -40.60
N GLU A 79 -10.69 -19.92 -39.61
CA GLU A 79 -11.55 -19.06 -38.82
C GLU A 79 -10.74 -18.37 -37.72
N GLU A 80 -10.60 -17.04 -37.80
CA GLU A 80 -10.01 -16.25 -36.72
C GLU A 80 -10.99 -16.17 -35.55
N PRO A 81 -10.61 -16.65 -34.35
CA PRO A 81 -11.50 -16.61 -33.21
C PRO A 81 -11.72 -15.18 -32.71
N PRO A 82 -12.91 -14.88 -32.14
CA PRO A 82 -13.20 -13.58 -31.57
C PRO A 82 -12.21 -13.21 -30.47
N ARG A 83 -11.80 -11.94 -30.47
CA ARG A 83 -11.01 -11.32 -29.41
C ARG A 83 -11.92 -10.61 -28.42
N TYR A 84 -11.67 -10.80 -27.13
CA TYR A 84 -12.43 -10.22 -26.03
C TYR A 84 -11.52 -9.29 -25.23
N LEU A 85 -11.98 -8.05 -25.05
CA LEU A 85 -11.35 -7.07 -24.17
C LEU A 85 -12.28 -6.83 -22.98
N LEU A 86 -11.78 -7.04 -21.77
CA LEU A 86 -12.48 -6.73 -20.53
C LEU A 86 -11.77 -5.58 -19.83
N LYS A 87 -12.46 -4.46 -19.66
CA LYS A 87 -11.96 -3.30 -18.92
C LYS A 87 -12.75 -3.15 -17.64
N PHE A 88 -12.05 -3.13 -16.51
CA PHE A 88 -12.64 -2.78 -15.22
C PHE A 88 -12.72 -1.26 -15.06
N GLU A 89 -13.81 -0.79 -14.47
CA GLU A 89 -14.12 0.63 -14.34
C GLU A 89 -14.38 1.01 -12.88
N GLN A 90 -15.59 1.46 -12.54
CA GLN A 90 -15.92 1.92 -11.20
C GLN A 90 -16.01 0.74 -10.22
N ILE A 91 -15.31 0.84 -9.08
CA ILE A 91 -15.46 -0.12 -7.98
C ILE A 91 -16.56 0.31 -7.01
N TYR A 92 -17.15 -0.66 -6.33
CA TYR A 92 -18.06 -0.45 -5.22
C TYR A 92 -17.71 -1.41 -4.09
N LEU A 93 -17.30 -0.87 -2.95
CA LEU A 93 -17.09 -1.63 -1.73
C LEU A 93 -18.32 -1.45 -0.83
N SER A 94 -18.86 -2.54 -0.30
CA SER A 94 -19.95 -2.45 0.70
C SER A 94 -19.43 -2.73 2.12
N LYS A 95 -20.31 -2.74 3.11
CA LYS A 95 -19.94 -3.11 4.48
C LYS A 95 -19.74 -4.63 4.61
N PRO A 96 -18.99 -5.11 5.63
CA PRO A 96 -18.79 -6.52 5.90
C PRO A 96 -20.08 -7.33 5.91
N THR A 97 -20.15 -8.37 5.08
CA THR A 97 -21.37 -9.14 4.81
C THR A 97 -21.05 -10.63 4.72
N HIS A 98 -21.85 -11.45 5.39
CA HIS A 98 -21.86 -12.89 5.26
C HIS A 98 -23.06 -13.35 4.42
N TRP A 99 -22.94 -14.48 3.74
CA TRP A 99 -24.06 -15.12 3.05
C TRP A 99 -24.29 -16.45 3.74
N GLU A 100 -25.49 -16.61 4.28
CA GLU A 100 -25.91 -17.88 4.86
C GLU A 100 -26.18 -18.91 3.75
N ARG A 101 -26.41 -20.17 4.15
CA ARG A 101 -26.57 -21.28 3.20
C ARG A 101 -27.78 -21.14 2.27
N ASP A 102 -28.78 -20.37 2.69
CA ASP A 102 -29.97 -20.03 1.91
C ASP A 102 -29.73 -18.87 0.92
N GLY A 103 -28.53 -18.28 0.91
CA GLY A 103 -28.15 -17.15 0.07
C GLY A 103 -28.54 -15.79 0.65
N ALA A 104 -29.13 -15.73 1.85
CA ALA A 104 -29.49 -14.47 2.48
C ALA A 104 -28.22 -13.72 2.96
N PRO A 105 -28.07 -12.42 2.62
CA PRO A 105 -26.97 -11.62 3.14
C PRO A 105 -27.28 -11.15 4.57
N SER A 106 -26.31 -11.28 5.48
CA SER A 106 -26.36 -10.71 6.82
C SER A 106 -25.14 -9.80 7.07
N PRO A 107 -25.30 -8.65 7.76
CA PRO A 107 -24.17 -7.89 8.24
C PRO A 107 -23.29 -8.78 9.12
N MET A 108 -22.02 -8.93 8.77
CA MET A 108 -21.09 -9.74 9.56
C MET A 108 -20.52 -8.86 10.66
N MET A 109 -20.69 -9.21 11.93
CA MET A 109 -20.03 -8.52 13.05
C MET A 109 -18.63 -9.09 13.32
N PRO A 110 -17.68 -8.30 13.85
CA PRO A 110 -16.34 -8.82 14.14
C PRO A 110 -16.32 -9.97 15.15
N ASN A 111 -17.03 -9.83 16.27
CA ASN A 111 -17.17 -10.90 17.27
C ASN A 111 -17.74 -12.19 16.65
N GLU A 112 -18.71 -12.08 15.76
CA GLU A 112 -19.25 -13.22 15.02
C GLU A 112 -18.18 -13.88 14.14
N ALA A 113 -17.36 -13.09 13.44
CA ALA A 113 -16.26 -13.63 12.64
C ALA A 113 -15.24 -14.40 13.48
N ARG A 114 -14.94 -13.92 14.71
CA ARG A 114 -14.09 -14.64 15.69
C ARG A 114 -14.71 -15.97 16.08
N LEU A 115 -15.96 -15.94 16.57
CA LEU A 115 -16.65 -17.11 17.11
C LEU A 115 -16.92 -18.20 16.07
N ARG A 116 -17.18 -17.81 14.81
CA ARG A 116 -17.50 -18.73 13.71
C ARG A 116 -16.29 -19.14 12.87
N ASN A 117 -15.07 -18.73 13.24
CA ASN A 117 -13.86 -18.96 12.43
C ASN A 117 -13.95 -18.41 10.99
N LEU A 118 -14.57 -17.24 10.83
CA LEU A 118 -14.76 -16.59 9.53
C LEU A 118 -13.78 -15.43 9.34
N THR A 119 -13.66 -14.95 8.11
CA THR A 119 -12.90 -13.75 7.77
C THR A 119 -13.83 -12.53 7.70
N TYR A 120 -13.57 -11.53 8.54
CA TYR A 120 -14.31 -10.27 8.56
C TYR A 120 -13.99 -9.47 7.29
N SER A 121 -14.89 -9.52 6.30
CA SER A 121 -14.62 -9.02 4.96
C SER A 121 -15.86 -8.43 4.28
N ALA A 122 -15.62 -7.44 3.44
CA ALA A 122 -16.62 -6.75 2.64
C ALA A 122 -16.57 -7.24 1.18
N PRO A 123 -17.72 -7.44 0.52
CA PRO A 123 -17.75 -7.74 -0.90
C PRO A 123 -17.38 -6.51 -1.73
N LEU A 124 -16.61 -6.77 -2.79
CA LEU A 124 -16.17 -5.81 -3.78
C LEU A 124 -16.87 -6.10 -5.11
N TYR A 125 -17.45 -5.06 -5.68
CA TYR A 125 -18.10 -5.08 -6.98
C TYR A 125 -17.37 -4.12 -7.93
N VAL A 126 -17.48 -4.35 -9.23
CA VAL A 126 -16.90 -3.49 -10.26
C VAL A 126 -17.79 -3.42 -11.49
N ASP A 127 -17.79 -2.28 -12.17
CA ASP A 127 -18.34 -2.16 -13.51
C ASP A 127 -17.35 -2.72 -14.54
N ILE A 128 -17.84 -3.53 -15.47
CA ILE A 128 -17.01 -4.19 -16.50
C ILE A 128 -17.54 -3.81 -17.87
N THR A 129 -16.68 -3.19 -18.66
CA THR A 129 -16.91 -2.96 -20.09
C THR A 129 -16.28 -4.11 -20.87
N LYS A 130 -17.13 -4.87 -21.57
CA LYS A 130 -16.73 -5.99 -22.44
C LYS A 130 -16.86 -5.57 -23.90
N THR A 131 -15.75 -5.64 -24.64
CA THR A 131 -15.70 -5.40 -26.09
C THR A 131 -15.37 -6.70 -26.82
N ILE A 132 -16.18 -7.05 -27.81
CA ILE A 132 -15.97 -8.20 -28.70
C ILE A 132 -15.52 -7.68 -30.06
N ILE A 133 -14.39 -8.20 -30.54
CA ILE A 133 -13.82 -7.87 -31.85
C ILE A 133 -13.77 -9.17 -32.66
N LYS A 134 -14.42 -9.16 -33.81
CA LYS A 134 -14.35 -10.23 -34.81
C LYS A 134 -13.91 -9.61 -36.13
N ASP A 135 -13.24 -10.41 -36.97
CA ASP A 135 -12.83 -9.92 -38.28
C ASP A 135 -14.05 -9.56 -39.15
N GLY A 136 -13.99 -8.40 -39.81
CA GLY A 136 -15.06 -7.89 -40.68
C GLY A 136 -16.36 -7.40 -40.00
N GLU A 137 -16.52 -7.55 -38.68
CA GLU A 137 -17.70 -7.04 -37.93
C GLU A 137 -17.39 -5.75 -37.17
N GLU A 138 -18.40 -4.90 -36.94
CA GLU A 138 -18.30 -3.77 -36.01
C GLU A 138 -18.08 -4.29 -34.57
N GLN A 139 -17.29 -3.54 -33.79
CA GLN A 139 -17.02 -3.90 -32.40
C GLN A 139 -18.30 -3.86 -31.57
N GLN A 140 -18.59 -4.94 -30.83
CA GLN A 140 -19.76 -5.02 -29.96
C GLN A 140 -19.34 -4.74 -28.52
N GLN A 141 -19.90 -3.69 -27.92
CA GLN A 141 -19.62 -3.30 -26.54
C GLN A 141 -20.83 -3.58 -25.64
N THR A 142 -20.57 -4.19 -24.49
CA THR A 142 -21.58 -4.49 -23.47
C THR A 142 -21.05 -4.06 -22.11
N GLN A 143 -21.93 -3.49 -21.28
CA GLN A 143 -21.58 -3.03 -19.93
C GLN A 143 -22.24 -3.93 -18.88
N HIS A 144 -21.46 -4.43 -17.93
CA HIS A 144 -21.91 -5.22 -16.80
C HIS A 144 -21.72 -4.40 -15.53
N GLN A 145 -22.82 -3.91 -14.96
CA GLN A 145 -22.77 -3.06 -13.77
C GLN A 145 -22.68 -3.88 -12.48
N LYS A 146 -21.92 -3.39 -11.50
CA LYS A 146 -21.80 -3.95 -10.14
C LYS A 146 -21.57 -5.46 -10.12
N THR A 147 -20.65 -5.93 -10.93
CA THR A 147 -20.27 -7.35 -10.98
C THR A 147 -19.43 -7.69 -9.75
N PHE A 148 -19.82 -8.72 -8.99
CA PHE A 148 -19.05 -9.20 -7.85
C PHE A 148 -17.71 -9.79 -8.31
N ILE A 149 -16.60 -9.32 -7.74
CA ILE A 149 -15.25 -9.80 -8.10
C ILE A 149 -14.49 -10.43 -6.93
N GLY A 150 -14.94 -10.23 -5.69
CA GLY A 150 -14.29 -10.84 -4.54
C GLY A 150 -14.63 -10.15 -3.23
N LYS A 151 -13.86 -10.44 -2.19
CA LYS A 151 -14.00 -9.82 -0.88
C LYS A 151 -12.67 -9.22 -0.41
N ILE A 152 -12.76 -8.09 0.27
CA ILE A 152 -11.63 -7.42 0.91
C ILE A 152 -11.78 -7.56 2.43
N PRO A 153 -10.79 -8.14 3.14
CA PRO A 153 -10.76 -8.09 4.61
C PRO A 153 -10.83 -6.65 5.12
N ILE A 154 -11.69 -6.39 6.09
CA ILE A 154 -11.87 -5.06 6.66
C ILE A 154 -11.10 -4.94 7.97
N MET A 155 -10.30 -3.90 8.12
CA MET A 155 -9.58 -3.61 9.35
C MET A 155 -10.56 -3.18 10.44
N LEU A 156 -10.39 -3.66 11.66
CA LEU A 156 -11.21 -3.27 12.80
C LEU A 156 -11.03 -1.78 13.10
N ARG A 157 -12.14 -1.10 13.41
CA ARG A 157 -12.24 0.35 13.65
C ARG A 157 -11.98 1.26 12.43
N SER A 158 -11.66 0.72 11.25
CA SER A 158 -11.56 1.52 10.01
C SER A 158 -12.93 2.00 9.52
N THR A 159 -12.97 2.91 8.53
CA THR A 159 -14.21 3.53 8.04
C THR A 159 -15.27 2.51 7.57
N TYR A 160 -14.85 1.37 7.01
CA TYR A 160 -15.78 0.32 6.54
C TYR A 160 -16.12 -0.72 7.60
N CYS A 161 -15.48 -0.70 8.77
CA CYS A 161 -15.88 -1.53 9.90
C CYS A 161 -17.30 -1.14 10.36
N LEU A 162 -18.09 -2.12 10.81
CA LEU A 162 -19.41 -1.90 11.39
C LEU A 162 -19.33 -1.28 12.79
N LEU A 163 -18.18 -1.44 13.48
CA LEU A 163 -17.93 -0.85 14.80
C LEU A 163 -17.45 0.60 14.75
N SER A 164 -17.17 1.12 13.55
CA SER A 164 -16.67 2.48 13.38
C SER A 164 -17.75 3.50 13.76
N GLY A 165 -17.40 4.44 14.65
CA GLY A 165 -18.30 5.50 15.12
C GLY A 165 -19.35 5.06 16.15
N LEU A 166 -19.32 3.81 16.63
CA LEU A 166 -20.22 3.34 17.71
C LEU A 166 -19.75 3.85 19.07
N THR A 167 -20.70 4.06 19.99
CA THR A 167 -20.40 4.48 21.37
C THR A 167 -19.90 3.29 22.21
N ASP A 168 -19.22 3.58 23.33
CA ASP A 168 -18.76 2.55 24.27
C ASP A 168 -19.90 1.64 24.75
N ARG A 169 -21.10 2.21 24.91
CA ARG A 169 -22.30 1.46 25.28
C ARG A 169 -22.70 0.49 24.16
N ASP A 170 -22.79 0.96 22.92
CA ASP A 170 -23.17 0.11 21.78
C ASP A 170 -22.16 -1.02 21.57
N LEU A 171 -20.86 -0.74 21.75
CA LEU A 171 -19.81 -1.74 21.68
C LEU A 171 -20.00 -2.83 22.75
N CYS A 172 -20.29 -2.44 23.99
CA CYS A 172 -20.59 -3.41 25.06
C CYS A 172 -21.81 -4.27 24.73
N GLU A 173 -22.89 -3.66 24.20
CA GLU A 173 -24.10 -4.36 23.77
C GLU A 173 -23.83 -5.37 22.64
N LEU A 174 -22.84 -5.09 21.78
CA LEU A 174 -22.36 -5.98 20.71
C LEU A 174 -21.30 -7.00 21.17
N ASN A 175 -20.97 -7.05 22.47
CA ASN A 175 -19.89 -7.87 23.04
C ASN A 175 -18.50 -7.55 22.47
N GLU A 176 -18.25 -6.28 22.14
CA GLU A 176 -16.94 -5.76 21.76
C GLU A 176 -16.35 -4.93 22.92
N CYS A 177 -15.02 -4.89 23.02
CA CYS A 177 -14.34 -4.13 24.06
C CYS A 177 -14.26 -2.63 23.67
N PRO A 178 -14.78 -1.70 24.47
CA PRO A 178 -14.64 -0.26 24.18
C PRO A 178 -13.18 0.21 24.14
N LEU A 179 -12.32 -0.42 24.94
CA LEU A 179 -10.88 -0.12 25.02
C LEU A 179 -10.06 -0.75 23.90
N ASP A 180 -10.68 -1.52 22.99
CA ASP A 180 -9.97 -2.08 21.83
C ASP A 180 -9.70 -0.98 20.80
N PRO A 181 -8.41 -0.63 20.54
CA PRO A 181 -8.05 0.38 19.56
C PRO A 181 -8.31 -0.07 18.10
N GLY A 182 -8.48 -1.37 17.84
CA GLY A 182 -8.58 -1.92 16.49
C GLY A 182 -7.24 -1.92 15.75
N GLY A 183 -7.25 -1.66 14.42
CA GLY A 183 -6.02 -1.63 13.62
C GLY A 183 -5.48 -3.01 13.19
N TYR A 184 -6.32 -4.05 13.29
CA TYR A 184 -6.01 -5.43 12.88
C TYR A 184 -7.17 -6.03 12.08
N PHE A 185 -6.94 -7.20 11.50
CA PHE A 185 -7.92 -7.95 10.72
C PHE A 185 -8.33 -9.23 11.45
N ILE A 186 -9.56 -9.69 11.23
CA ILE A 186 -10.00 -11.03 11.65
C ILE A 186 -10.01 -11.92 10.41
N ILE A 187 -9.08 -12.87 10.35
CA ILE A 187 -8.92 -13.81 9.24
C ILE A 187 -9.10 -15.22 9.78
N ASN A 188 -10.11 -15.93 9.30
CA ASN A 188 -10.48 -17.29 9.75
C ASN A 188 -10.58 -17.38 11.28
N GLY A 189 -11.27 -16.41 11.90
CA GLY A 189 -11.45 -16.30 13.35
C GLY A 189 -10.26 -15.75 14.14
N SER A 190 -9.08 -15.66 13.53
CA SER A 190 -7.86 -15.19 14.20
C SER A 190 -7.60 -13.71 13.93
N GLU A 191 -7.21 -12.98 14.96
CA GLU A 191 -6.76 -11.59 14.86
C GLU A 191 -5.35 -11.53 14.27
N LYS A 192 -5.12 -10.62 13.32
CA LYS A 192 -3.87 -10.48 12.57
C LYS A 192 -3.56 -9.01 12.31
N VAL A 193 -2.36 -8.57 12.66
CA VAL A 193 -1.86 -7.21 12.41
C VAL A 193 -0.85 -7.22 11.27
N LEU A 194 -0.79 -6.14 10.50
CA LEU A 194 0.28 -5.91 9.54
C LEU A 194 1.47 -5.28 10.27
N ILE A 195 2.62 -5.95 10.23
CA ILE A 195 3.85 -5.42 10.82
C ILE A 195 4.54 -4.54 9.77
N ALA A 196 4.70 -3.25 10.07
CA ALA A 196 5.46 -2.34 9.24
C ALA A 196 6.93 -2.79 9.19
N GLN A 197 7.51 -2.76 7.99
CA GLN A 197 8.94 -3.06 7.79
C GLN A 197 9.65 -1.80 7.32
N GLU A 198 10.75 -1.47 7.99
CA GLU A 198 11.65 -0.41 7.54
C GLU A 198 12.29 -0.79 6.19
N LYS A 199 12.33 0.17 5.28
CA LYS A 199 12.99 0.06 3.98
C LYS A 199 13.71 1.36 3.67
N MET A 200 14.78 1.26 2.89
CA MET A 200 15.44 2.45 2.33
C MET A 200 14.45 3.26 1.50
N ALA A 201 14.48 4.58 1.67
CA ALA A 201 13.59 5.49 0.95
C ALA A 201 13.82 5.38 -0.56
N THR A 202 12.74 5.33 -1.33
CA THR A 202 12.80 5.39 -2.79
C THR A 202 13.09 6.81 -3.25
N ASN A 203 13.44 6.98 -4.53
CA ASN A 203 13.72 8.27 -5.16
C ASN A 203 14.87 9.07 -4.51
N THR A 204 15.70 8.39 -3.73
CA THR A 204 16.88 8.95 -3.07
C THR A 204 18.13 8.27 -3.61
N VAL A 205 19.18 9.06 -3.89
CA VAL A 205 20.47 8.53 -4.33
C VAL A 205 21.30 8.15 -3.12
N TYR A 206 21.66 6.87 -3.02
CA TYR A 206 22.57 6.36 -2.01
C TYR A 206 23.94 6.11 -2.62
N VAL A 207 25.01 6.56 -1.97
CA VAL A 207 26.38 6.36 -2.44
C VAL A 207 27.15 5.53 -1.44
N PHE A 208 27.66 4.38 -1.90
CA PHE A 208 28.41 3.44 -1.09
C PHE A 208 29.88 3.42 -1.52
N ALA A 209 30.79 3.63 -0.58
CA ALA A 209 32.22 3.38 -0.80
C ALA A 209 32.50 1.88 -0.73
N LYS A 210 33.27 1.35 -1.69
CA LYS A 210 33.64 -0.06 -1.74
C LYS A 210 35.12 -0.24 -1.45
N LYS A 211 35.46 -1.13 -0.52
CA LYS A 211 36.83 -1.56 -0.23
C LYS A 211 37.19 -2.73 -1.14
N ASP A 212 38.44 -2.75 -1.63
CA ASP A 212 39.02 -3.86 -2.41
C ASP A 212 38.18 -4.31 -3.63
N SER A 213 37.57 -3.35 -4.33
CA SER A 213 36.71 -3.59 -5.48
C SER A 213 37.20 -2.81 -6.69
N LYS A 214 36.91 -3.32 -7.90
CA LYS A 214 37.14 -2.60 -9.17
C LYS A 214 36.52 -1.20 -9.19
N TYR A 215 35.43 -1.01 -8.43
CA TYR A 215 34.75 0.26 -8.25
C TYR A 215 35.07 0.82 -6.86
N ALA A 216 35.45 2.11 -6.80
CA ALA A 216 35.66 2.83 -5.54
C ALA A 216 34.35 3.26 -4.90
N TYR A 217 33.36 3.65 -5.72
CA TYR A 217 32.04 4.06 -5.26
C TYR A 217 30.94 3.48 -6.16
N THR A 218 29.80 3.17 -5.56
CA THR A 218 28.57 2.80 -6.26
C THR A 218 27.43 3.68 -5.75
N GLY A 219 26.84 4.46 -6.66
CA GLY A 219 25.57 5.11 -6.48
C GLY A 219 24.42 4.17 -6.85
N GLU A 220 23.37 4.14 -6.05
CA GLU A 220 22.12 3.43 -6.29
C GLU A 220 20.96 4.41 -6.14
N CYS A 221 20.00 4.35 -7.05
CA CYS A 221 18.70 4.99 -6.87
C CYS A 221 17.58 4.02 -7.23
N ARG A 222 16.63 3.87 -6.31
CA ARG A 222 15.43 3.06 -6.49
C ARG A 222 14.26 3.98 -6.82
N SER A 223 13.95 4.12 -8.09
CA SER A 223 12.90 4.99 -8.59
C SER A 223 11.53 4.32 -8.48
N CYS A 224 10.62 4.96 -7.75
CA CYS A 224 9.22 4.55 -7.61
C CYS A 224 8.32 5.74 -7.92
N LEU A 225 7.33 5.56 -8.78
CA LEU A 225 6.29 6.56 -8.98
C LEU A 225 5.40 6.59 -7.74
N GLU A 226 5.07 7.79 -7.27
CA GLU A 226 4.11 7.98 -6.19
C GLU A 226 2.72 7.55 -6.65
N ASN A 227 1.97 6.87 -5.78
CA ASN A 227 0.60 6.38 -6.05
C ASN A 227 0.46 5.43 -7.25
N SER A 228 1.55 4.85 -7.75
CA SER A 228 1.52 3.89 -8.87
C SER A 228 1.68 2.47 -8.38
N SER A 229 0.95 1.54 -9.00
CA SER A 229 1.11 0.09 -8.79
C SER A 229 2.37 -0.49 -9.46
N ARG A 230 3.13 0.33 -10.19
CA ARG A 230 4.31 -0.11 -10.95
C ARG A 230 5.46 -0.52 -10.03
N PRO A 231 6.17 -1.63 -10.33
CA PRO A 231 7.36 -2.02 -9.58
C PRO A 231 8.44 -0.94 -9.61
N THR A 232 9.16 -0.80 -8.50
CA THR A 232 10.33 0.07 -8.39
C THR A 232 11.43 -0.35 -9.38
N SER A 233 11.98 0.63 -10.10
CA SER A 233 13.12 0.45 -11.00
C SER A 233 14.41 0.86 -10.30
N THR A 234 15.48 0.08 -10.43
CA THR A 234 16.76 0.43 -9.80
C THR A 234 17.79 0.81 -10.86
N ILE A 235 18.44 1.95 -10.65
CA ILE A 235 19.60 2.39 -11.44
C ILE A 235 20.85 2.35 -10.58
N TRP A 236 21.91 1.81 -11.16
CA TRP A 236 23.24 1.76 -10.54
C TRP A 236 24.22 2.60 -11.36
N VAL A 237 25.06 3.35 -10.67
CA VAL A 237 26.15 4.14 -11.24
C VAL A 237 27.42 3.79 -10.47
N SER A 238 28.40 3.16 -11.10
CA SER A 238 29.65 2.82 -10.42
C SER A 238 30.85 3.56 -10.99
N MET A 239 31.70 4.08 -10.11
CA MET A 239 32.96 4.75 -10.44
C MET A 239 34.13 3.80 -10.21
N MET A 240 34.98 3.59 -11.22
CA MET A 240 36.17 2.74 -11.10
C MET A 240 37.15 3.26 -10.04
N ALA A 241 37.79 2.35 -9.31
CA ALA A 241 38.95 2.65 -8.48
C ALA A 241 40.11 3.05 -9.41
N ARG A 242 40.83 4.15 -9.08
CA ARG A 242 41.83 4.80 -9.93
C ARG A 242 42.72 3.80 -10.68
N GLY A 243 42.54 3.75 -12.00
CA GLY A 243 43.40 3.07 -12.97
C GLY A 243 43.25 3.71 -14.35
N GLY A 244 44.04 4.75 -14.63
CA GLY A 244 44.19 5.41 -15.95
C GLY A 244 43.09 6.40 -16.34
N GLN A 245 43.46 7.70 -16.41
CA GLN A 245 42.88 8.92 -17.01
C GLN A 245 41.38 9.09 -17.39
N VAL A 246 40.55 8.06 -17.51
CA VAL A 246 39.13 8.17 -17.89
C VAL A 246 38.26 7.59 -16.78
N VAL A 247 37.38 8.43 -16.23
CA VAL A 247 36.33 7.99 -15.31
C VAL A 247 35.29 7.22 -16.12
N LEU A 248 35.38 5.90 -16.12
CA LEU A 248 34.36 5.04 -16.73
C LEU A 248 33.20 4.85 -15.74
N VAL A 249 32.04 5.34 -16.14
CA VAL A 249 30.78 5.15 -15.43
C VAL A 249 30.03 3.97 -16.06
N SER A 250 29.72 2.94 -15.27
CA SER A 250 28.84 1.85 -15.71
C SER A 250 27.41 2.13 -15.23
N ILE A 251 26.44 2.15 -16.16
CA ILE A 251 25.00 2.29 -15.86
C ILE A 251 24.33 0.93 -16.09
N LEU A 252 23.68 0.42 -15.05
CA LEU A 252 22.84 -0.78 -15.12
C LEU A 252 21.42 -0.41 -14.73
N MET A 253 20.45 -0.69 -15.61
CA MET A 253 19.02 -0.55 -15.32
C MET A 253 18.44 -1.94 -15.05
N GLY A 254 18.07 -2.19 -13.81
CA GLY A 254 17.31 -3.38 -13.43
C GLY A 254 15.82 -3.06 -13.42
N LYS A 255 15.05 -3.70 -14.32
CA LYS A 255 13.62 -3.86 -14.09
C LYS A 255 13.44 -5.07 -13.20
N ASN A 256 12.84 -4.92 -12.03
CA ASN A 256 12.33 -6.08 -11.28
C ASN A 256 11.21 -6.69 -12.13
N GLN A 257 11.53 -7.69 -12.95
CA GLN A 257 10.52 -8.59 -13.50
C GLN A 257 10.07 -9.48 -12.33
N LYS A 258 8.78 -9.41 -11.99
CA LYS A 258 8.12 -10.47 -11.21
C LYS A 258 7.90 -11.67 -12.12
#